data_AF-A0AA39F9K0-F1
#
_entry.id   AF-A0AA39F9K0-F1
#
_cell.length_a   1.000
_cell.length_b   1.000
_cell.length_c   1.000
_cell.angle_alpha   90.00
_cell.angle_beta   90.00
_cell.angle_gamma   90.00
#
_symmetry.space_group_name_H-M   'P 1'
#
loop_
_entity.id
_entity.type
_entity.pdbx_description
1 polymer ?
#
loop_
_entity_poly.entity_id
_entity_poly.type
_entity_poly.pdbx_seq_one_letter_code
_entity_poly.pdbx_strand_id
1 'polypeptide(L)'
;MLRQHQLHVRHGISAAKFDKPIFGVKGPSILSQMMPDVIGGCSIDVIHCVYSGVVKKLLEPWLDSNNRFKPFSLYHHKDIIDSRVMELKPPNFIKRPTWKNGRLCSRYTICWFADSHEGETSSNYV
;
A
#
# COMPACT_ATOMS: atom_id res chain seq x y z
N MET A 1 -0.78 23.06 14.23
CA MET A 1 -0.19 24.02 13.27
C MET A 1 -0.32 23.41 11.87
N LEU A 2 -1.27 23.88 11.05
CA LEU A 2 -1.51 23.33 9.71
C LEU A 2 -0.44 23.88 8.74
N ARG A 3 0.18 22.99 7.95
CA ARG A 3 1.16 23.38 6.92
C ARG A 3 0.43 24.21 5.84
N GLN A 4 0.95 25.37 5.48
CA GLN A 4 0.40 26.20 4.40
C GLN A 4 1.17 25.99 3.10
N HIS A 5 0.49 26.15 1.96
CA HIS A 5 1.08 26.03 0.63
C HIS A 5 2.34 26.89 0.44
N GLN A 6 2.25 28.20 0.72
CA GLN A 6 3.34 29.15 0.49
C GLN A 6 4.60 28.79 1.29
N LEU A 7 4.44 28.35 2.53
CA LEU A 7 5.54 27.89 3.39
C LEU A 7 6.16 26.60 2.85
N HIS A 8 5.34 25.67 2.36
CA HIS A 8 5.82 24.43 1.76
C HIS A 8 6.71 24.67 0.54
N VAL A 9 6.30 25.57 -0.36
CA VAL A 9 7.08 25.94 -1.54
C VAL A 9 8.40 26.61 -1.14
N ARG A 10 8.39 27.54 -0.17
CA ARG A 10 9.61 28.18 0.33
C ARG A 10 10.59 27.19 0.94
N HIS A 11 10.10 26.22 1.72
CA HIS A 11 10.92 25.16 2.28
C HIS A 11 11.46 24.24 1.18
N GLY A 12 10.68 23.96 0.14
CA GLY A 12 11.13 23.18 -1.02
C GLY A 12 12.28 23.86 -1.78
N ILE A 13 12.14 25.15 -2.08
CA ILE A 13 13.21 25.93 -2.75
C ILE A 13 14.47 25.98 -1.88
N SER A 14 14.30 26.22 -0.58
CA SER A 14 15.42 26.26 0.36
C SER A 14 16.09 24.88 0.48
N ALA A 15 15.32 23.80 0.53
CA ALA A 15 15.85 22.44 0.60
C ALA A 15 16.66 22.08 -0.65
N ALA A 16 16.21 22.50 -1.84
CA ALA A 16 16.97 22.35 -3.08
C ALA A 16 18.25 23.20 -3.10
N LYS A 17 18.22 24.42 -2.53
CA LYS A 17 19.39 25.30 -2.48
C LYS A 17 20.48 24.78 -1.55
N PHE A 18 20.09 24.23 -0.41
CA PHE A 18 21.02 23.77 0.63
C PHE A 18 21.28 22.25 0.59
N ASP A 19 20.71 21.55 -0.39
CA ASP A 19 20.75 20.10 -0.57
C ASP A 19 20.48 19.32 0.74
N LYS A 20 19.54 19.82 1.54
CA LYS A 20 19.18 19.24 2.84
C LYS A 20 17.69 19.38 3.10
N PRO A 21 17.05 18.38 3.73
CA PRO A 21 15.63 18.47 4.04
C PRO A 21 15.36 19.56 5.08
N ILE A 22 14.39 20.43 4.80
CA ILE A 22 13.99 21.54 5.69
C ILE A 22 12.57 21.26 6.20
N PHE A 23 12.41 21.08 7.51
CA PHE A 23 11.13 20.67 8.12
C PHE A 23 10.47 19.46 7.45
N GLY A 24 11.30 18.50 7.02
CA GLY A 24 10.88 17.28 6.31
C GLY A 24 10.53 17.48 4.83
N VAL A 25 10.66 18.69 4.28
CA VAL A 25 10.52 18.95 2.83
C VAL A 25 11.85 18.67 2.15
N LYS A 26 11.88 17.72 1.21
CA LYS A 26 13.10 17.29 0.50
C LYS A 26 13.46 18.21 -0.67
N GLY A 27 12.49 18.85 -1.29
CA GLY A 27 12.68 19.69 -2.47
C GLY A 27 11.35 19.91 -3.22
N PRO A 28 11.35 20.74 -4.27
CA PRO A 28 10.17 20.93 -5.11
C PRO A 28 9.88 19.66 -5.92
N SER A 29 8.62 19.25 -6.01
CA SER A 29 8.17 18.12 -6.84
C SER A 29 7.52 18.63 -8.13
N ILE A 30 7.40 17.77 -9.16
CA ILE A 30 6.65 18.10 -10.39
C ILE A 30 5.20 18.47 -10.04
N LEU A 31 4.60 17.79 -9.06
CA LEU A 31 3.27 18.12 -8.56
C LEU A 31 3.18 19.55 -8.02
N SER A 32 4.26 20.06 -7.41
CA SER A 32 4.32 21.47 -6.95
C SER A 32 4.42 22.51 -8.05
N GLN A 33 4.79 22.10 -9.27
CA GLN A 33 4.77 22.96 -10.45
C GLN A 33 3.43 22.89 -11.18
N MET A 34 2.78 21.71 -11.16
CA MET A 34 1.52 21.47 -11.88
C MET A 34 0.28 21.95 -11.10
N MET A 35 0.31 21.88 -9.76
CA MET A 35 -0.85 22.22 -8.92
C MET A 35 -0.66 23.58 -8.21
N PRO A 36 -1.67 24.47 -8.25
CA PRO A 36 -1.60 25.76 -7.58
C PRO A 36 -1.64 25.65 -6.05
N ASP A 37 -2.23 24.58 -5.50
CA ASP A 37 -2.14 24.26 -4.08
C ASP A 37 -1.87 22.77 -3.87
N VAL A 38 -0.61 22.43 -3.63
CA VAL A 38 -0.16 21.06 -3.32
C VAL A 38 -0.68 20.57 -1.96
N ILE A 39 -0.84 21.46 -0.98
CA ILE A 39 -1.17 21.04 0.38
C ILE A 39 -2.68 20.82 0.52
N GLY A 40 -3.49 21.72 -0.05
CA GLY A 40 -4.94 21.55 -0.10
C GLY A 40 -5.39 20.58 -1.20
N GLY A 41 -4.66 20.50 -2.32
CA GLY A 41 -5.01 19.68 -3.47
C GLY A 41 -4.52 18.24 -3.41
N CYS A 42 -3.48 17.94 -2.61
CA CYS A 42 -3.06 16.57 -2.35
C CYS A 42 -3.78 16.10 -1.08
N SER A 43 -4.87 15.32 -1.24
CA SER A 43 -5.50 14.68 -0.10
C SER A 43 -4.48 13.77 0.59
N ILE A 44 -4.45 13.79 1.93
CA ILE A 44 -3.79 12.73 2.69
C ILE A 44 -4.45 11.44 2.23
N ASP A 45 -3.68 10.52 1.68
CA ASP A 45 -4.18 9.23 1.23
C ASP A 45 -4.53 8.37 2.46
N VAL A 46 -5.65 8.73 3.10
CA VAL A 46 -6.25 8.00 4.22
C VAL A 46 -6.57 6.56 3.82
N ILE A 47 -6.75 6.30 2.52
CA ILE A 47 -7.00 4.96 2.00
C ILE A 47 -5.77 4.07 2.18
N HIS A 48 -4.60 4.49 1.70
CA HIS A 48 -3.40 3.68 1.84
C HIS A 48 -2.81 3.69 3.25
N CYS A 49 -2.94 4.80 3.99
CA CYS A 49 -2.32 4.90 5.32
C CYS A 49 -3.18 4.33 6.46
N VAL A 50 -4.48 4.67 6.49
CA VAL A 50 -5.36 4.31 7.61
C VAL A 50 -6.24 3.13 7.24
N TYR A 51 -6.95 3.20 6.13
CA TYR A 51 -7.89 2.14 5.76
C TYR A 51 -7.17 0.83 5.42
N SER A 52 -6.02 0.86 4.73
CA SER A 52 -5.24 -0.36 4.48
C SER A 52 -4.77 -1.03 5.78
N GLY A 53 -4.28 -0.25 6.74
CA GLY A 53 -3.83 -0.77 8.03
C GLY A 53 -4.97 -1.35 8.86
N VAL A 54 -6.11 -0.65 8.93
CA VAL A 54 -7.31 -1.11 9.64
C VAL A 54 -7.89 -2.36 8.98
N VAL A 55 -8.02 -2.36 7.65
CA VAL A 55 -8.51 -3.51 6.89
C VAL A 55 -7.61 -4.72 7.10
N LYS A 56 -6.28 -4.55 7.11
CA LYS A 56 -5.34 -5.62 7.45
C LYS A 56 -5.59 -6.20 8.84
N LYS A 57 -5.75 -5.34 9.86
CA LYS A 57 -6.01 -5.76 11.24
C LYS A 57 -7.38 -6.40 11.47
N LEU A 58 -8.35 -6.13 10.60
CA LEU A 58 -9.64 -6.83 10.62
C LEU A 58 -9.58 -8.17 9.86
N LEU A 59 -8.87 -8.23 8.72
CA LEU A 59 -8.74 -9.44 7.93
C LEU A 59 -7.90 -10.53 8.61
N GLU A 60 -6.84 -10.14 9.33
CA GLU A 60 -5.98 -11.05 10.10
C GLU A 60 -6.81 -12.02 10.97
N PRO A 61 -7.64 -11.56 11.93
CA PRO A 61 -8.42 -12.45 12.77
C PRO A 61 -9.59 -13.15 12.06
N TRP A 62 -10.15 -12.57 10.99
CA TRP A 62 -11.26 -13.17 10.25
C TRP A 62 -10.83 -14.38 9.42
N LEU A 63 -9.60 -14.37 8.89
CA LEU A 63 -9.07 -15.42 8.03
C LEU A 63 -8.02 -16.32 8.72
N ASP A 64 -7.71 -16.08 10.00
CA ASP A 64 -6.79 -16.93 10.77
C ASP A 64 -7.42 -18.29 11.11
N SER A 65 -6.67 -19.37 10.89
CA SER A 65 -7.04 -20.74 11.25
C SER A 65 -7.25 -20.91 12.75
N ASN A 66 -6.55 -20.14 13.59
CA ASN A 66 -6.70 -20.21 15.06
C ASN A 66 -8.08 -19.73 15.52
N ASN A 67 -8.74 -18.89 14.72
CA ASN A 67 -10.04 -18.31 15.04
C ASN A 67 -11.19 -19.02 14.33
N ARG A 68 -10.96 -20.14 13.62
CA ARG A 68 -11.94 -20.82 12.76
C ARG A 68 -13.31 -21.12 13.41
N PHE A 69 -13.35 -21.33 14.73
CA PHE A 69 -14.57 -21.66 15.47
C PHE A 69 -15.25 -20.45 16.10
N LYS A 70 -14.69 -19.25 15.93
CA LYS A 70 -15.27 -18.02 16.47
C LYS A 70 -16.39 -17.51 15.56
N PRO A 71 -17.43 -16.87 16.10
CA PRO A 71 -18.60 -16.44 15.34
C PRO A 71 -18.30 -15.38 14.27
N PHE A 72 -17.18 -14.67 14.40
CA PHE A 72 -16.72 -13.67 13.44
C PHE A 72 -15.77 -14.23 12.37
N SER A 73 -15.44 -15.52 12.43
CA SER A 73 -14.48 -16.11 11.50
C SER A 73 -15.10 -16.33 10.12
N LEU A 74 -14.37 -15.92 9.09
CA LEU A 74 -14.69 -16.15 7.69
C LEU A 74 -13.81 -17.27 7.09
N TYR A 75 -13.06 -17.99 7.92
CA TYR A 75 -12.12 -19.03 7.49
C TYR A 75 -12.78 -20.09 6.60
N HIS A 76 -13.99 -20.52 6.96
CA HIS A 76 -14.75 -21.52 6.20
C HIS A 76 -15.27 -21.04 4.84
N HIS A 77 -15.23 -19.73 4.57
CA HIS A 77 -15.65 -19.13 3.31
C HIS A 77 -14.48 -18.60 2.48
N LYS A 78 -13.24 -18.96 2.85
CA LYS A 78 -12.03 -18.48 2.17
C LYS A 78 -12.04 -18.74 0.66
N ASP A 79 -12.51 -19.91 0.23
CA ASP A 79 -12.54 -20.26 -1.20
C ASP A 79 -13.51 -19.39 -2.01
N ILE A 80 -14.64 -19.02 -1.40
CA ILE A 80 -15.63 -18.11 -2.01
C ILE A 80 -15.04 -16.70 -2.11
N ILE A 81 -14.35 -16.26 -1.06
CA ILE A 81 -13.69 -14.95 -1.02
C ILE A 81 -12.61 -14.89 -2.11
N ASP A 82 -11.76 -15.91 -2.20
CA ASP A 82 -10.68 -15.96 -3.20
C ASP A 82 -11.23 -15.94 -4.63
N SER A 83 -12.29 -16.71 -4.88
CA SER A 83 -13.00 -16.72 -6.18
C SER A 83 -13.48 -15.31 -6.57
N ARG A 84 -14.12 -14.59 -5.64
CA ARG A 84 -14.58 -13.21 -5.90
C ARG A 84 -13.45 -12.21 -6.08
N VAL A 85 -12.35 -12.35 -5.34
CA VAL A 85 -11.15 -11.50 -5.50
C VAL A 85 -10.48 -11.75 -6.85
N MET A 86 -10.56 -12.98 -7.37
CA MET A 86 -10.06 -13.32 -8.70
C MET A 86 -10.88 -12.68 -9.82
N GLU A 87 -12.20 -12.52 -9.62
CA GLU A 87 -13.12 -11.84 -10.56
C GLU A 87 -12.90 -10.32 -10.64
N LEU A 88 -12.31 -9.70 -9.61
CA LEU A 88 -11.99 -8.28 -9.64
C LEU A 88 -10.94 -8.00 -10.74
N LYS A 89 -11.36 -7.25 -11.77
CA LYS A 89 -10.45 -6.80 -12.84
C LYS A 89 -9.54 -5.70 -12.28
N PRO A 90 -8.22 -5.93 -12.17
CA PRO A 90 -7.33 -4.86 -11.76
C PRO A 90 -7.32 -3.76 -12.83
N PRO A 91 -7.00 -2.51 -12.46
CA PRO A 91 -6.78 -1.45 -13.43
C PRO A 91 -5.81 -1.91 -14.52
N ASN A 92 -6.05 -1.54 -15.78
CA ASN A 92 -5.34 -2.08 -16.95
C ASN A 92 -3.79 -1.99 -16.89
N PHE A 93 -3.25 -1.16 -15.99
CA PHE A 93 -1.82 -1.00 -15.76
C PHE A 93 -1.20 -2.00 -14.77
N ILE A 94 -2.00 -2.76 -14.01
CA ILE A 94 -1.53 -3.80 -13.08
C ILE A 94 -1.89 -5.17 -13.65
N LYS A 95 -0.89 -5.94 -14.05
CA LYS A 95 -1.07 -7.34 -14.44
C LYS A 95 -0.94 -8.22 -13.21
N ARG A 96 -1.87 -9.17 -13.02
CA ARG A 96 -1.78 -10.17 -11.95
C ARG A 96 -0.50 -10.99 -12.15
N PRO A 97 0.40 -11.08 -11.15
CA PRO A 97 1.56 -11.98 -11.24
C PRO A 97 1.07 -13.40 -11.49
N THR A 98 1.69 -14.10 -12.44
CA THR A 98 1.43 -15.54 -12.61
C THR A 98 2.42 -16.33 -11.80
N TRP A 99 1.96 -17.33 -11.05
CA TRP A 99 2.86 -18.28 -10.40
C TRP A 99 3.44 -19.22 -11.44
N LYS A 100 4.77 -19.22 -11.63
CA LYS A 100 5.46 -20.14 -12.54
C LYS A 100 6.69 -20.71 -11.85
N ASN A 101 6.83 -22.04 -11.86
CA ASN A 101 8.00 -22.76 -11.32
C ASN A 101 8.36 -22.34 -9.88
N GLY A 102 7.37 -22.32 -8.98
CA GLY A 102 7.61 -21.99 -7.57
C GLY A 102 7.95 -20.53 -7.29
N ARG A 103 7.85 -19.63 -8.29
CA ARG A 103 8.14 -18.20 -8.14
C ARG A 103 7.02 -17.32 -8.67
N LEU A 104 6.80 -16.20 -7.99
CA LEU A 104 5.89 -15.15 -8.42
C LEU A 104 6.50 -14.45 -9.65
N CYS A 105 5.98 -14.74 -10.84
CA CYS A 105 6.46 -14.15 -12.08
C CYS A 105 5.60 -12.92 -12.43
N SER A 106 6.02 -11.74 -11.99
CA SER A 106 5.56 -10.46 -12.55
C SER A 106 6.69 -9.77 -13.29
N ARG A 107 6.44 -9.33 -14.52
CA ARG A 107 7.37 -8.48 -15.29
C ARG A 107 7.27 -6.99 -14.86
N TYR A 108 6.30 -6.66 -14.02
CA TYR A 108 6.10 -5.34 -13.41
C TYR A 108 5.73 -5.54 -11.94
N THR A 109 6.71 -5.80 -11.09
CA THR A 109 6.47 -5.83 -9.64
C THR A 109 6.30 -4.39 -9.18
N ILE A 110 5.06 -3.98 -8.94
CA ILE A 110 4.81 -2.91 -7.98
C ILE A 110 5.16 -3.52 -6.63
N CYS A 111 6.44 -3.43 -6.24
CA CYS A 111 6.93 -3.80 -4.92
C CYS A 111 6.33 -2.83 -3.90
N TRP A 112 5.11 -3.08 -3.46
CA TRP A 112 4.52 -2.36 -2.33
C TRP A 112 4.07 -3.28 -1.20
N PHE A 113 4.24 -4.60 -1.33
CA PHE A 113 3.79 -5.55 -0.32
C PHE A 113 4.66 -6.82 -0.18
N ALA A 114 5.93 -6.78 -0.62
CA ALA A 114 6.83 -7.94 -0.61
C ALA A 114 7.81 -7.99 0.58
N ASP A 115 7.86 -6.99 1.46
CA ASP A 115 8.86 -6.92 2.55
C ASP A 115 8.28 -7.23 3.94
N SER A 116 7.66 -8.39 4.18
CA SER A 116 7.37 -8.78 5.57
C SER A 116 7.43 -10.25 5.93
N HIS A 117 7.77 -11.19 5.04
CA HIS A 117 8.04 -12.57 5.47
C HIS A 117 9.07 -13.24 4.55
N GLU A 118 10.34 -12.84 4.67
CA GLU A 118 11.42 -13.81 4.59
C GLU A 118 11.59 -14.39 6.00
N GLY A 119 10.96 -15.54 6.20
CA GLY A 119 10.97 -16.27 7.45
C GLY A 119 10.29 -17.61 7.21
N GLU A 120 11.13 -18.55 6.78
CA GLU A 120 10.96 -20.01 6.81
C GLU A 120 9.64 -20.56 7.36
N THR A 121 8.95 -21.37 6.57
CA THR A 121 8.98 -22.82 6.77
C THR A 121 8.21 -23.51 5.66
N SER A 122 8.95 -24.30 4.89
CA SER A 122 8.45 -25.38 4.07
C SER A 122 7.61 -26.32 4.94
N SER A 123 6.35 -26.53 4.61
CA SER A 123 5.67 -27.76 5.00
C SER A 123 4.65 -28.16 3.95
N ASN A 124 4.89 -29.35 3.42
CA ASN A 124 4.17 -30.03 2.37
C ASN A 124 2.70 -30.27 2.76
N TYR A 125 1.78 -30.10 1.80
CA TYR A 125 0.55 -30.86 1.80
C TYR A 125 0.34 -31.47 0.41
N VAL A 126 0.22 -32.80 0.45
CA VAL A 126 -0.25 -33.73 -0.58
C VAL A 126 -1.68 -33.37 -0.97
#